data_AF-A0AA39ZBI7-F1
#
_entry.id   AF-A0AA39ZBI7-F1
#
_cell.length_a   1.000
_cell.length_b   1.000
_cell.length_c   1.000
_cell.angle_alpha   90.00
_cell.angle_beta   90.00
_cell.angle_gamma   90.00
#
_symmetry.space_group_name_H-M   'P 1'
#
loop_
_entity.id
_entity.type
_entity.pdbx_description
1 polymer ?
#
loop_
_entity_poly.entity_id
_entity_poly.type
_entity_poly.pdbx_seq_one_letter_code
_entity_poly.pdbx_strand_id
1 'polypeptide(L)'
;MDADIKPFNISISDAKIAHLRQKLEHATFLHEMPLSDSWSYGVRLSDIKRLYTTIIYVDGFDPLKIGILLTWPSKPGFALEQYAESCHKLILKLGRLVVTQGGDWGYGITRFMGIRYGPMSSSATDDSGAVLASHINHNLGVPPSISQEKAGLARTDRFWEEGAAYNRLHCHNLTTIGIALRDSPVVLLSWIYGKLHDWTDDEILTRISIYQFSDAGPEAGCRVYYENAHLASAKQVEECYPGAKVGVSTFPQDFLMSLGHCQTLGSLVFEKWHD
;
A
#
# COMPACT_ATOMS: atom_id res chain seq x y z
N MET A 1 8.04 21.00 19.51
CA MET A 1 8.27 21.96 18.41
C MET A 1 7.02 21.98 17.58
N ASP A 2 6.25 23.07 17.64
CA ASP A 2 5.15 23.32 16.72
C ASP A 2 5.71 23.58 15.34
N ALA A 3 5.84 22.51 14.54
CA ALA A 3 5.99 22.67 13.11
C ALA A 3 4.62 23.04 12.53
N ASP A 4 4.48 24.30 12.10
CA ASP A 4 3.33 24.80 11.34
C ASP A 4 3.06 23.95 10.09
N ILE A 5 1.79 23.81 9.72
CA ILE A 5 1.37 23.20 8.46
C ILE A 5 1.73 24.15 7.33
N LYS A 6 2.57 23.70 6.39
CA LYS A 6 3.07 24.50 5.28
C LYS A 6 2.51 23.99 3.96
N PRO A 7 2.18 24.88 3.00
CA PRO A 7 1.95 24.48 1.62
C PRO A 7 3.14 23.69 1.09
N PHE A 8 2.87 22.62 0.34
CA PHE A 8 3.87 21.78 -0.29
C PHE A 8 3.66 21.79 -1.79
N ASN A 9 4.73 22.05 -2.55
CA ASN A 9 4.73 22.00 -4.01
C ASN A 9 5.63 20.87 -4.46
N ILE A 10 5.13 20.04 -5.38
CA ILE A 10 5.90 18.96 -5.95
C ILE A 10 6.77 19.52 -7.06
N SER A 11 8.06 19.22 -6.96
CA SER A 11 9.08 19.71 -7.89
C SER A 11 10.09 18.61 -8.12
N ILE A 12 10.07 18.04 -9.32
CA ILE A 12 11.06 17.05 -9.76
C ILE A 12 12.11 17.81 -10.57
N SER A 13 13.36 17.80 -10.11
CA SER A 13 14.45 18.48 -10.83
C SER A 13 14.76 17.80 -12.16
N ASP A 14 15.11 18.59 -13.18
CA ASP A 14 15.60 18.07 -14.48
C ASP A 14 16.75 17.07 -14.33
N ALA A 15 17.61 17.26 -13.32
CA ALA A 15 18.70 16.33 -13.00
C ALA A 15 18.20 14.91 -12.63
N LYS A 16 17.11 14.80 -11.84
CA LYS A 16 16.48 13.50 -11.51
C LYS A 16 15.88 12.85 -12.75
N ILE A 17 15.28 13.63 -13.65
CA ILE A 17 14.70 13.16 -14.91
C ILE A 17 15.81 12.67 -15.86
N ALA A 18 16.88 13.46 -16.02
CA ALA A 18 18.03 13.09 -16.83
C ALA A 18 18.72 11.82 -16.31
N HIS A 19 18.86 11.68 -14.99
CA HIS A 19 19.43 10.49 -14.38
C HIS A 19 18.57 9.23 -14.63
N LEU A 20 17.24 9.36 -14.54
CA LEU A 20 16.33 8.26 -14.90
C LEU A 20 16.52 7.85 -16.37
N ARG A 21 16.58 8.82 -17.29
CA ARG A 21 16.81 8.56 -18.72
C ARG A 21 18.12 7.82 -18.97
N GLN A 22 19.21 8.27 -18.35
CA GLN A 22 20.51 7.59 -18.45
C GLN A 22 20.44 6.13 -17.97
N LYS A 23 19.77 5.87 -16.83
CA LYS A 23 19.60 4.50 -16.33
C LYS A 23 18.77 3.63 -17.26
N LEU A 24 17.75 4.21 -17.89
CA LEU A 24 16.93 3.51 -18.86
C LEU A 24 17.72 3.20 -20.14
N GLU A 25 18.43 4.17 -20.72
CA GLU A 25 19.24 3.98 -21.94
C GLU A 25 20.27 2.83 -21.83
N HIS A 26 20.76 2.55 -20.62
CA HIS A 26 21.71 1.48 -20.35
C HIS A 26 21.07 0.21 -19.75
N ALA A 27 19.74 0.12 -19.71
CA ALA A 27 19.06 -1.03 -19.15
C ALA A 27 19.27 -2.29 -19.99
N THR A 28 19.58 -3.40 -19.33
CA THR A 28 19.68 -4.71 -19.96
C THR A 28 18.48 -5.56 -19.57
N PHE A 29 17.82 -6.16 -20.56
CA PHE A 29 16.71 -7.09 -20.35
C PHE A 29 17.19 -8.53 -20.23
N LEU A 30 16.36 -9.39 -19.61
CA LEU A 30 16.60 -10.83 -19.60
C LEU A 30 16.65 -11.43 -21.01
N HIS A 31 17.32 -12.58 -21.15
CA HIS A 31 17.24 -13.38 -22.36
C HIS A 31 15.81 -13.88 -22.58
N GLU A 32 15.29 -13.71 -23.80
CA GLU A 32 13.93 -14.14 -24.12
C GLU A 32 13.82 -15.67 -24.14
N MET A 33 12.79 -16.19 -23.49
CA MET A 33 12.43 -17.60 -23.48
C MET A 33 10.98 -17.75 -23.92
N PRO A 34 10.53 -18.94 -24.34
CA PRO A 34 9.14 -19.14 -24.76
C PRO A 34 8.07 -18.67 -23.76
N LEU A 35 8.38 -18.69 -22.45
CA LEU A 35 7.47 -18.25 -21.40
C LEU A 35 7.66 -16.78 -20.97
N SER A 36 8.60 -16.03 -21.55
CA SER A 36 8.87 -14.62 -21.20
C SER A 36 7.68 -13.69 -21.46
N ASP A 37 6.71 -14.10 -22.27
CA ASP A 37 5.47 -13.36 -22.55
C ASP A 37 4.22 -14.03 -21.95
N SER A 38 4.39 -14.89 -20.93
CA SER A 38 3.29 -15.51 -20.18
C SER A 38 3.19 -14.98 -18.76
N TRP A 39 1.95 -14.68 -18.32
CA TRP A 39 1.66 -14.33 -16.91
C TRP A 39 2.03 -15.43 -15.91
N SER A 40 2.15 -16.69 -16.38
CA SER A 40 2.65 -17.79 -15.55
C SER A 40 4.11 -17.64 -15.15
N TYR A 41 4.86 -16.73 -15.80
CA TYR A 41 6.27 -16.44 -15.52
C TYR A 41 6.49 -15.03 -14.96
N GLY A 42 5.41 -14.37 -14.54
CA GLY A 42 5.40 -12.98 -14.08
C GLY A 42 4.96 -12.01 -15.16
N VAL A 43 5.42 -10.76 -15.10
CA VAL A 43 5.07 -9.75 -16.10
C VAL A 43 5.56 -10.16 -17.49
N ARG A 44 4.76 -9.89 -18.52
CA ARG A 44 5.12 -10.17 -19.92
C ARG A 44 6.22 -9.21 -20.36
N LEU A 45 7.28 -9.74 -20.96
CA LEU A 45 8.41 -8.95 -21.43
C LEU A 45 8.00 -7.89 -22.47
N SER A 46 7.08 -8.26 -23.37
CA SER A 46 6.47 -7.35 -24.35
C SER A 46 5.81 -6.12 -23.71
N ASP A 47 5.10 -6.28 -22.58
CA ASP A 47 4.50 -5.16 -21.86
C ASP A 47 5.57 -4.25 -21.24
N ILE A 48 6.59 -4.84 -20.62
CA ILE A 48 7.68 -4.05 -20.03
C ILE A 48 8.43 -3.28 -21.10
N LYS A 49 8.73 -3.91 -22.25
CA LYS A 49 9.38 -3.23 -23.39
C LYS A 49 8.53 -2.10 -23.95
N ARG A 50 7.21 -2.30 -24.05
CA ARG A 50 6.26 -1.27 -24.49
C ARG A 50 6.27 -0.07 -23.54
N LEU A 51 6.05 -0.30 -22.24
CA LEU A 51 6.06 0.76 -21.22
C LEU A 51 7.42 1.47 -21.13
N TYR A 52 8.51 0.71 -21.18
CA TYR A 52 9.87 1.23 -21.24
C TYR A 52 10.10 2.16 -22.44
N THR A 53 9.62 1.76 -23.62
CA THR A 53 9.71 2.57 -24.84
C THR A 53 8.91 3.86 -24.70
N THR A 54 7.73 3.81 -24.08
CA THR A 54 6.94 5.01 -23.77
C THR A 54 7.71 5.99 -22.90
N ILE A 55 8.42 5.52 -21.88
CA ILE A 55 9.20 6.40 -20.98
C ILE A 55 10.38 7.07 -21.72
N ILE A 56 11.05 6.38 -22.65
CA ILE A 56 12.23 6.91 -23.34
C ILE A 56 11.86 7.80 -24.53
N TYR A 57 10.92 7.37 -25.36
CA TYR A 57 10.77 7.91 -26.73
C TYR A 57 9.49 8.71 -26.97
N VAL A 58 8.53 8.68 -26.05
CA VAL A 58 7.28 9.45 -26.21
C VAL A 58 7.41 10.76 -25.45
N ASP A 59 7.56 11.86 -26.19
CA ASP A 59 7.41 13.22 -25.67
C ASP A 59 5.99 13.37 -25.12
N GLY A 60 5.84 13.40 -23.78
CA GLY A 60 4.53 13.48 -23.12
C GLY A 60 4.46 12.85 -21.73
N PHE A 61 5.44 12.03 -21.34
CA PHE A 61 5.56 11.59 -19.96
C PHE A 61 5.97 12.77 -19.05
N ASP A 62 4.97 13.35 -18.39
CA ASP A 62 5.14 14.42 -17.41
C ASP A 62 4.96 13.87 -15.99
N PRO A 63 6.06 13.58 -15.26
CA PRO A 63 5.99 13.08 -13.89
C PRO A 63 5.52 14.15 -12.88
N LEU A 64 5.30 15.40 -13.31
CA LEU A 64 4.91 16.51 -12.42
C LEU A 64 3.42 16.54 -12.08
N LYS A 65 2.57 15.68 -12.65
CA LYS A 65 1.13 15.61 -12.34
C LYS A 65 0.79 14.94 -11.00
N ILE A 66 1.77 14.74 -10.13
CA ILE A 66 1.66 13.88 -8.94
C ILE A 66 1.52 14.72 -7.68
N GLY A 67 0.72 14.23 -6.73
CA GLY A 67 0.31 14.88 -5.49
C GLY A 67 0.77 14.21 -4.18
N ILE A 68 1.77 13.33 -4.17
CA ILE A 68 2.14 12.55 -2.97
C ILE A 68 3.66 12.44 -2.81
N LEU A 69 4.15 12.71 -1.60
CA LEU A 69 5.51 12.44 -1.16
C LEU A 69 5.53 11.15 -0.33
N LEU A 70 6.32 10.15 -0.71
CA LEU A 70 6.68 9.07 0.21
C LEU A 70 7.76 9.60 1.15
N THR A 71 7.43 9.73 2.44
CA THR A 71 8.40 10.05 3.50
C THR A 71 8.67 8.80 4.34
N TRP A 72 9.90 8.64 4.82
CA TRP A 72 10.25 7.53 5.69
C TRP A 72 11.13 7.98 6.88
N PRO A 73 10.89 7.47 8.10
CA PRO A 73 11.70 7.75 9.28
C PRO A 73 13.00 6.93 9.29
N SER A 74 14.13 7.56 9.60
CA SER A 74 15.45 6.92 9.53
C SER A 74 15.74 5.83 10.58
N LYS A 75 14.81 5.58 11.52
CA LYS A 75 14.99 4.63 12.62
C LYS A 75 14.14 3.36 12.40
N PRO A 76 14.62 2.18 12.84
CA PRO A 76 13.82 0.96 12.83
C PRO A 76 12.64 1.04 13.80
N GLY A 77 11.70 0.11 13.66
CA GLY A 77 10.52 0.00 14.54
C GLY A 77 9.34 0.86 14.12
N PHE A 78 9.30 1.34 12.87
CA PHE A 78 8.18 2.12 12.35
C PHE A 78 7.21 1.24 11.54
N ALA A 79 6.23 0.66 12.25
CA ALA A 79 5.17 -0.16 11.65
C ALA A 79 3.80 0.49 11.82
N LEU A 80 2.72 -0.29 11.64
CA LEU A 80 1.34 0.19 11.55
C LEU A 80 0.91 1.05 12.74
N GLU A 81 1.35 0.70 13.94
CA GLU A 81 1.06 1.48 15.15
C GLU A 81 1.71 2.87 15.10
N GLN A 82 2.97 2.97 14.65
CA GLN A 82 3.67 4.24 14.53
C GLN A 82 3.14 5.10 13.38
N TYR A 83 2.66 4.46 12.30
CA TYR A 83 1.88 5.15 11.27
C TYR A 83 0.59 5.74 11.86
N ALA A 84 -0.16 4.97 12.64
CA ALA A 84 -1.37 5.44 13.31
C ALA A 84 -1.09 6.60 14.28
N GLU A 85 -0.02 6.52 15.07
CA GLU A 85 0.43 7.60 15.95
C GLU A 85 0.76 8.88 15.15
N SER A 86 1.44 8.74 14.01
CA SER A 86 1.79 9.87 13.14
C SER A 86 0.56 10.53 12.52
N CYS A 87 -0.41 9.73 12.06
CA CYS A 87 -1.70 10.23 11.59
C CYS A 87 -2.47 10.97 12.70
N HIS A 88 -2.49 10.42 13.91
CA HIS A 88 -3.16 11.06 15.05
C HIS A 88 -2.51 12.38 15.46
N LYS A 89 -1.17 12.48 15.45
CA LYS A 89 -0.47 13.76 15.67
C LYS A 89 -0.87 14.83 14.67
N LEU A 90 -1.13 14.46 13.41
CA LEU A 90 -1.65 15.38 12.40
C LEU A 90 -3.08 15.81 12.72
N ILE A 91 -3.95 14.87 13.13
CA ILE A 91 -5.33 15.16 13.52
C ILE A 91 -5.39 16.14 14.70
N LEU A 92 -4.59 15.92 15.74
CA LEU A 92 -4.48 16.84 16.88
C LEU A 92 -4.07 18.25 16.46
N LYS A 93 -3.10 18.36 15.54
CA LYS A 93 -2.69 19.67 14.99
C LYS A 93 -3.77 20.35 14.16
N LEU A 94 -4.58 19.57 13.46
CA LEU A 94 -5.71 20.10 12.69
C LEU A 94 -6.89 20.47 13.61
N GLY A 95 -6.95 19.91 14.82
CA GLY A 95 -8.00 20.16 15.81
C GLY A 95 -9.37 19.70 15.33
N ARG A 96 -9.45 18.51 14.70
CA ARG A 96 -10.68 17.99 14.08
C ARG A 96 -10.97 16.56 14.51
N LEU A 97 -12.25 16.28 14.70
CA LEU A 97 -12.77 14.92 14.69
C LEU A 97 -12.65 14.31 13.29
N VAL A 98 -12.31 13.03 13.24
CA VAL A 98 -12.17 12.32 11.97
C VAL A 98 -12.88 10.96 11.98
N VAL A 99 -13.24 10.55 10.78
CA VAL A 99 -13.49 9.15 10.42
C VAL A 99 -12.31 8.69 9.58
N THR A 100 -11.82 7.49 9.82
CA THR A 100 -10.70 6.90 9.08
C THR A 100 -11.21 5.88 8.07
N GLN A 101 -10.52 5.75 6.94
CA GLN A 101 -10.84 4.75 5.94
C GLN A 101 -9.56 4.10 5.43
N GLY A 102 -9.55 2.77 5.26
CA GLY A 102 -8.39 2.11 4.68
C GLY A 102 -8.61 0.66 4.23
N GLY A 103 -7.92 0.30 3.16
CA GLY A 103 -7.65 -1.08 2.74
C GLY A 103 -6.13 -1.34 2.67
N ASP A 104 -5.71 -2.57 2.37
CA ASP A 104 -4.28 -2.98 2.41
C ASP A 104 -3.61 -2.56 3.74
N TRP A 105 -2.43 -1.94 3.75
CA TRP A 105 -1.82 -1.43 4.99
C TRP A 105 -2.67 -0.35 5.68
N GLY A 106 -3.49 0.38 4.92
CA GLY A 106 -4.44 1.35 5.44
C GLY A 106 -5.51 0.72 6.33
N TYR A 107 -5.89 -0.56 6.09
CA TYR A 107 -6.75 -1.31 7.01
C TYR A 107 -6.09 -1.37 8.39
N GLY A 108 -4.83 -1.80 8.45
CA GLY A 108 -4.13 -1.96 9.72
C GLY A 108 -3.90 -0.64 10.44
N ILE A 109 -3.47 0.39 9.72
CA ILE A 109 -3.27 1.74 10.28
C ILE A 109 -4.60 2.28 10.85
N THR A 110 -5.68 2.18 10.08
CA THR A 110 -7.02 2.63 10.49
C THR A 110 -7.55 1.87 11.72
N ARG A 111 -7.23 0.58 11.83
CA ARG A 111 -7.55 -0.22 13.02
C ARG A 111 -6.77 0.24 14.25
N PHE A 112 -5.45 0.44 14.15
CA PHE A 112 -4.66 0.99 15.26
C PHE A 112 -5.13 2.38 15.68
N MET A 113 -5.52 3.23 14.74
CA MET A 113 -6.09 4.54 15.05
C MET A 113 -7.37 4.42 15.89
N GLY A 114 -8.29 3.51 15.52
CA GLY A 114 -9.49 3.25 16.30
C GLY A 114 -9.19 2.67 17.69
N ILE A 115 -8.27 1.69 17.78
CA ILE A 115 -7.89 1.03 19.03
C ILE A 115 -7.23 2.02 20.01
N ARG A 116 -6.30 2.85 19.52
CA ARG A 116 -5.49 3.75 20.36
C ARG A 116 -6.14 5.09 20.62
N TYR A 117 -6.96 5.60 19.70
CA TYR A 117 -7.47 6.99 19.74
C TYR A 117 -8.98 7.08 19.50
N GLY A 118 -9.70 5.96 19.63
CA GLY A 118 -11.17 5.95 19.61
C GLY A 118 -11.81 6.54 20.87
N PRO A 119 -13.14 6.70 20.89
CA PRO A 119 -13.85 7.45 21.94
C PRO A 119 -13.75 6.83 23.35
N MET A 120 -13.46 5.53 23.43
CA MET A 120 -13.29 4.80 24.70
C MET A 120 -11.82 4.66 25.11
N SER A 121 -10.89 5.23 24.34
CA SER A 121 -9.47 5.17 24.67
C SER A 121 -9.13 6.16 25.77
N SER A 122 -8.37 5.72 26.76
CA SER A 122 -7.78 6.59 27.79
C SER A 122 -6.81 7.64 27.23
N SER A 123 -6.37 7.47 25.97
CA SER A 123 -5.48 8.40 25.28
C SER A 123 -6.22 9.45 24.43
N ALA A 124 -7.55 9.36 24.31
CA ALA A 124 -8.36 10.40 23.68
C ALA A 124 -8.48 11.57 24.67
N THR A 125 -7.53 12.49 24.61
CA THR A 125 -7.58 13.74 25.34
C THR A 125 -8.56 14.65 24.61
N ASP A 126 -9.77 14.81 25.13
CA ASP A 126 -10.86 15.66 24.60
C ASP A 126 -11.41 15.32 23.19
N ASP A 127 -12.55 15.91 22.85
CA ASP A 127 -13.24 15.68 21.57
C ASP A 127 -12.43 16.19 20.35
N SER A 128 -11.31 16.91 20.50
CA SER A 128 -10.63 17.53 19.36
C SER A 128 -9.69 16.58 18.58
N GLY A 129 -9.44 15.38 19.11
CA GLY A 129 -8.54 14.38 18.50
C GLY A 129 -9.14 12.99 18.29
N ALA A 130 -10.38 12.75 18.70
CA ALA A 130 -10.95 11.41 18.70
C ALA A 130 -11.23 10.87 17.29
N VAL A 131 -10.91 9.60 17.08
CA VAL A 131 -11.27 8.82 15.88
C VAL A 131 -12.68 8.26 16.09
N LEU A 132 -13.67 8.83 15.42
CA LEU A 132 -15.09 8.52 15.68
C LEU A 132 -15.52 7.16 15.14
N ALA A 133 -14.98 6.79 13.99
CA ALA A 133 -15.31 5.55 13.29
C ALA A 133 -14.19 5.17 12.32
N SER A 134 -14.14 3.89 11.98
CA SER A 134 -13.22 3.32 11.00
C SER A 134 -14.01 2.59 9.90
N HIS A 135 -13.79 2.94 8.64
CA HIS A 135 -14.33 2.21 7.50
C HIS A 135 -13.22 1.40 6.82
N ILE A 136 -13.36 0.08 6.79
CA ILE A 136 -12.31 -0.81 6.29
C ILE A 136 -12.75 -1.52 5.02
N ASN A 137 -11.84 -1.60 4.06
CA ASN A 137 -12.02 -2.36 2.82
C ASN A 137 -11.06 -3.55 2.84
N HIS A 138 -11.60 -4.71 3.21
CA HIS A 138 -10.91 -5.99 3.26
C HIS A 138 -12.01 -7.07 3.26
N ASN A 139 -11.81 -8.24 2.63
CA ASN A 139 -12.84 -9.29 2.66
C ASN A 139 -12.94 -9.97 4.04
N LEU A 140 -13.58 -9.27 4.97
CA LEU A 140 -13.84 -9.69 6.36
C LEU A 140 -15.34 -9.89 6.63
N GLY A 141 -16.20 -9.52 5.66
CA GLY A 141 -17.65 -9.62 5.73
C GLY A 141 -18.16 -11.05 5.59
N VAL A 142 -19.46 -11.23 5.81
CA VAL A 142 -20.12 -12.52 5.61
C VAL A 142 -20.43 -12.74 4.13
N PRO A 143 -19.89 -13.79 3.47
CA PRO A 143 -20.21 -14.06 2.08
C PRO A 143 -21.71 -14.31 1.84
N PRO A 144 -22.29 -13.82 0.73
CA PRO A 144 -23.73 -13.99 0.44
C PRO A 144 -24.12 -15.45 0.16
N SER A 145 -23.14 -16.30 -0.17
CA SER A 145 -23.36 -17.70 -0.50
C SER A 145 -22.15 -18.57 -0.18
N ILE A 146 -22.40 -19.86 0.06
CA ILE A 146 -21.36 -20.89 0.22
C ILE A 146 -20.45 -20.95 -1.01
N SER A 147 -20.99 -20.70 -2.21
CA SER A 147 -20.20 -20.68 -3.45
C SER A 147 -19.18 -19.54 -3.46
N GLN A 148 -19.56 -18.34 -3.02
CA GLN A 148 -18.65 -17.19 -2.93
C GLN A 148 -17.62 -17.36 -1.81
N GLU A 149 -18.02 -17.95 -0.68
CA GLU A 149 -17.10 -18.35 0.39
C GLU A 149 -16.02 -19.30 -0.13
N LYS A 150 -16.42 -20.42 -0.74
CA LYS A 150 -15.47 -21.41 -1.30
C LYS A 150 -14.53 -20.77 -2.33
N ALA A 151 -15.07 -19.93 -3.20
CA ALA A 151 -14.27 -19.23 -4.21
C ALA A 151 -13.26 -18.27 -3.57
N GLY A 152 -13.63 -17.57 -2.49
CA GLY A 152 -12.74 -16.64 -1.79
C GLY A 152 -11.65 -17.32 -0.97
N LEU A 153 -11.97 -18.42 -0.30
CA LEU A 153 -10.97 -19.26 0.36
C LEU A 153 -9.96 -19.81 -0.65
N ALA A 154 -10.43 -20.37 -1.77
CA ALA A 154 -9.54 -20.85 -2.83
C ALA A 154 -8.66 -19.73 -3.43
N ARG A 155 -9.16 -18.50 -3.56
CA ARG A 155 -8.35 -17.35 -3.97
C ARG A 155 -7.28 -17.01 -2.94
N THR A 156 -7.62 -17.09 -1.66
CA THR A 156 -6.70 -16.82 -0.53
C THR A 156 -5.56 -17.83 -0.51
N ASP A 157 -5.88 -19.12 -0.64
CA ASP A 157 -4.89 -20.20 -0.68
C ASP A 157 -3.93 -20.00 -1.86
N ARG A 158 -4.49 -19.80 -3.07
CA ARG A 158 -3.69 -19.53 -4.28
C ARG A 158 -2.82 -18.28 -4.13
N PHE A 159 -3.31 -17.23 -3.49
CA PHE A 159 -2.50 -16.03 -3.23
C PHE A 159 -1.28 -16.34 -2.36
N TRP A 160 -1.43 -17.11 -1.29
CA TRP A 160 -0.32 -17.45 -0.40
C TRP A 160 0.66 -18.45 -1.01
N GLU A 161 0.17 -19.33 -1.88
CA GLU A 161 0.98 -20.31 -2.63
C GLU A 161 1.77 -19.65 -3.76
N GLU A 162 1.13 -18.83 -4.59
CA GLU A 162 1.69 -18.34 -5.86
C GLU A 162 1.95 -16.83 -5.87
N GLY A 163 1.07 -16.03 -5.24
CA GLY A 163 1.04 -14.57 -5.36
C GLY A 163 1.84 -13.79 -4.31
N ALA A 164 2.22 -14.43 -3.20
CA ALA A 164 2.79 -13.79 -2.00
C ALA A 164 4.34 -13.75 -1.98
N ALA A 165 5.02 -14.13 -3.07
CA ALA A 165 6.48 -14.11 -3.14
C ALA A 165 7.07 -12.71 -2.85
N TYR A 166 6.42 -11.65 -3.35
CA TYR A 166 6.83 -10.27 -3.09
C TYR A 166 6.80 -9.95 -1.58
N ASN A 167 5.75 -10.39 -0.88
CA ASN A 167 5.55 -10.16 0.55
C ASN A 167 6.67 -10.86 1.33
N ARG A 168 6.93 -12.15 1.04
CA ARG A 168 8.02 -12.91 1.70
C ARG A 168 9.37 -12.23 1.49
N LEU A 169 9.65 -11.74 0.29
CA LEU A 169 10.90 -11.06 -0.01
C LEU A 169 11.02 -9.73 0.76
N HIS A 170 9.96 -8.93 0.81
CA HIS A 170 9.95 -7.66 1.54
C HIS A 170 10.06 -7.88 3.06
N CYS A 171 9.40 -8.91 3.59
CA CYS A 171 9.44 -9.28 5.00
C CYS A 171 10.84 -9.73 5.44
N HIS A 172 11.60 -10.46 4.62
CA HIS A 172 12.83 -11.13 5.10
C HIS A 172 14.13 -10.62 4.47
N ASN A 173 14.08 -10.03 3.27
CA ASN A 173 15.25 -9.66 2.49
C ASN A 173 15.11 -8.23 1.93
N LEU A 174 14.62 -7.32 2.77
CA LEU A 174 14.35 -5.92 2.45
C LEU A 174 15.54 -5.21 1.78
N THR A 175 16.74 -5.33 2.33
CA THR A 175 17.93 -4.64 1.78
C THR A 175 18.23 -5.11 0.36
N THR A 176 18.16 -6.42 0.11
CA THR A 176 18.45 -7.01 -1.20
C THR A 176 17.50 -6.50 -2.27
N ILE A 177 16.17 -6.61 -2.04
CA ILE A 177 15.18 -6.11 -2.99
C ILE A 177 15.21 -4.58 -3.10
N GLY A 178 15.49 -3.88 -2.00
CA GLY A 178 15.55 -2.42 -1.97
C GLY A 178 16.67 -1.86 -2.84
N ILE A 179 17.85 -2.49 -2.83
CA ILE A 179 18.95 -2.13 -3.75
C ILE A 179 18.49 -2.31 -5.20
N ALA A 180 17.86 -3.44 -5.54
CA ALA A 180 17.42 -3.70 -6.92
C ALA A 180 16.36 -2.70 -7.40
N LEU A 181 15.36 -2.39 -6.57
CA LEU A 181 14.30 -1.43 -6.87
C LEU A 181 14.85 0.01 -7.01
N ARG A 182 15.80 0.40 -6.16
CA ARG A 182 16.42 1.72 -6.20
C ARG A 182 17.37 1.88 -7.38
N ASP A 183 18.07 0.81 -7.74
CA ASP A 183 19.05 0.90 -8.80
C ASP A 183 18.43 0.84 -10.20
N SER A 184 17.51 -0.10 -10.45
CA SER A 184 16.98 -0.31 -11.79
C SER A 184 15.54 0.20 -11.94
N PRO A 185 15.29 1.24 -12.75
CA PRO A 185 13.93 1.68 -13.05
C PRO A 185 13.13 0.61 -13.82
N VAL A 186 13.80 -0.30 -14.55
CA VAL A 186 13.15 -1.45 -15.21
C VAL A 186 12.71 -2.50 -14.19
N VAL A 187 13.50 -2.74 -13.14
CA VAL A 187 13.09 -3.60 -12.03
C VAL A 187 11.90 -2.99 -11.30
N LEU A 188 11.94 -1.69 -10.97
CA LEU A 188 10.82 -0.98 -10.35
C LEU A 188 9.55 -1.05 -11.19
N LEU A 189 9.65 -0.76 -12.49
CA LEU A 189 8.56 -0.85 -13.46
C LEU A 189 7.96 -2.26 -13.46
N SER A 190 8.79 -3.29 -13.62
CA SER A 190 8.35 -4.68 -13.67
C SER A 190 7.70 -5.13 -12.35
N TRP A 191 8.23 -4.67 -11.22
CA TRP A 191 7.75 -5.04 -9.89
C TRP A 191 6.36 -4.46 -9.58
N ILE A 192 6.13 -3.19 -9.95
CA ILE A 192 4.86 -2.50 -9.72
C ILE A 192 3.82 -2.86 -10.79
N TYR A 193 4.23 -2.90 -12.07
CA TYR A 193 3.33 -3.21 -13.20
C TYR A 193 2.58 -4.53 -12.99
N GLY A 194 3.26 -5.56 -12.46
CA GLY A 194 2.61 -6.86 -12.21
C GLY A 194 1.38 -6.77 -11.29
N LYS A 195 1.27 -5.72 -10.47
CA LYS A 195 0.12 -5.47 -9.58
C LYS A 195 -0.94 -4.54 -10.18
N LEU A 196 -0.62 -3.84 -11.28
CA LEU A 196 -1.47 -2.81 -11.89
C LEU A 196 -1.79 -3.12 -13.36
N HIS A 197 -1.63 -4.36 -13.81
CA HIS A 197 -1.64 -4.71 -15.22
C HIS A 197 -3.00 -4.51 -15.92
N ASP A 198 -4.09 -4.35 -15.16
CA ASP A 198 -5.41 -4.02 -15.67
C ASP A 198 -5.65 -2.50 -15.86
N TRP A 199 -4.66 -1.66 -15.53
CA TRP A 199 -4.77 -0.21 -15.54
C TRP A 199 -4.23 0.37 -16.84
N THR A 200 -4.53 1.65 -17.11
CA THR A 200 -3.98 2.33 -18.28
C THR A 200 -2.48 2.63 -18.11
N ASP A 201 -1.75 2.70 -19.22
CA ASP A 201 -0.31 3.03 -19.21
C ASP A 201 -0.01 4.32 -18.44
N ASP A 202 -0.82 5.36 -18.65
CA ASP A 202 -0.64 6.65 -17.99
C ASP A 202 -0.80 6.53 -16.47
N GLU A 203 -1.77 5.76 -15.99
CA GLU A 203 -1.96 5.55 -14.55
C GLU A 203 -0.81 4.72 -13.96
N ILE A 204 -0.37 3.67 -14.66
CA ILE A 204 0.76 2.82 -14.25
C ILE A 204 2.03 3.66 -14.11
N LEU A 205 2.38 4.41 -15.16
CA LEU A 205 3.57 5.24 -15.20
C LEU A 205 3.49 6.38 -14.18
N THR A 206 2.30 6.96 -13.96
CA THR A 206 2.07 7.94 -12.90
C THR A 206 2.36 7.33 -11.53
N ARG A 207 1.85 6.13 -11.23
CA ARG A 207 2.12 5.49 -9.92
C ARG A 207 3.59 5.16 -9.73
N ILE A 208 4.25 4.60 -10.74
CA ILE A 208 5.68 4.27 -10.68
C ILE A 208 6.54 5.52 -10.46
N SER A 209 6.17 6.65 -11.08
CA SER A 209 6.86 7.93 -10.89
C SER A 209 6.87 8.39 -9.44
N ILE A 210 5.80 8.12 -8.68
CA ILE A 210 5.75 8.43 -7.24
C ILE A 210 6.90 7.73 -6.52
N TYR A 211 7.11 6.43 -6.78
CA TYR A 211 8.18 5.66 -6.18
C TYR A 211 9.56 6.10 -6.68
N GLN A 212 9.69 6.36 -7.99
CA GLN A 212 10.94 6.70 -8.64
C GLN A 212 11.51 8.06 -8.17
N PHE A 213 10.65 9.06 -7.94
CA PHE A 213 11.08 10.42 -7.67
C PHE A 213 10.95 10.87 -6.21
N SER A 214 10.23 10.10 -5.38
CA SER A 214 10.15 10.35 -3.95
C SER A 214 11.53 10.32 -3.29
N ASP A 215 11.78 11.23 -2.36
CA ASP A 215 13.07 11.32 -1.68
C ASP A 215 13.37 10.08 -0.82
N ALA A 216 12.34 9.45 -0.25
CA ALA A 216 12.50 8.16 0.44
C ALA A 216 12.90 7.02 -0.52
N GLY A 217 12.70 7.19 -1.83
CA GLY A 217 12.96 6.21 -2.87
C GLY A 217 11.99 5.03 -2.91
N PRO A 218 12.18 4.14 -3.90
CA PRO A 218 11.19 3.11 -4.23
C PRO A 218 11.10 1.98 -3.20
N GLU A 219 12.16 1.72 -2.43
CA GLU A 219 12.15 0.69 -1.41
C GLU A 219 11.46 1.09 -0.11
N ALA A 220 11.11 2.37 0.05
CA ALA A 220 10.43 2.86 1.25
C ALA A 220 9.14 2.08 1.53
N GLY A 221 8.38 1.75 0.47
CA GLY A 221 7.15 0.96 0.59
C GLY A 221 7.38 -0.50 1.01
N CYS A 222 8.59 -1.04 0.88
CA CYS A 222 8.91 -2.41 1.30
C CYS A 222 9.16 -2.51 2.81
N ARG A 223 9.56 -1.42 3.47
CA ARG A 223 10.00 -1.45 4.86
C ARG A 223 8.87 -1.79 5.84
N VAL A 224 7.65 -1.34 5.57
CA VAL A 224 6.48 -1.65 6.40
C VAL A 224 6.26 -3.18 6.51
N TYR A 225 6.54 -3.94 5.45
CA TYR A 225 6.48 -5.41 5.49
C TYR A 225 7.47 -5.97 6.51
N TYR A 226 8.73 -5.53 6.44
CA TYR A 226 9.78 -5.98 7.36
C TYR A 226 9.43 -5.62 8.81
N GLU A 227 9.13 -4.35 9.08
CA GLU A 227 8.84 -3.88 10.43
C GLU A 227 7.61 -4.58 11.01
N ASN A 228 6.54 -4.70 10.23
CA ASN A 228 5.31 -5.34 10.68
C ASN A 228 5.46 -6.86 10.89
N ALA A 229 6.29 -7.54 10.11
CA ALA A 229 6.56 -8.96 10.30
C ALA A 229 7.37 -9.26 11.57
N HIS A 230 8.14 -8.30 12.07
CA HIS A 230 9.07 -8.48 13.20
C HIS A 230 8.62 -7.83 14.50
N LEU A 231 7.54 -7.03 14.49
CA LEU A 231 6.97 -6.42 15.68
C LEU A 231 5.78 -7.23 16.22
N ALA A 232 5.84 -7.57 17.51
CA ALA A 232 4.78 -8.31 18.18
C ALA A 232 3.44 -7.55 18.20
N SER A 233 3.49 -6.20 18.24
CA SER A 233 2.27 -5.38 18.27
C SER A 233 1.45 -5.50 16.99
N ALA A 234 2.01 -5.93 15.86
CA ALA A 234 1.28 -6.10 14.60
C ALA A 234 0.02 -6.98 14.74
N LYS A 235 0.05 -7.98 15.63
CA LYS A 235 -1.11 -8.87 15.89
C LYS A 235 -2.29 -8.18 16.56
N GLN A 236 -2.05 -7.05 17.23
CA GLN A 236 -3.09 -6.30 17.93
C GLN A 236 -4.10 -5.68 16.96
N VAL A 237 -3.77 -5.62 15.66
CA VAL A 237 -4.69 -5.19 14.61
C VAL A 237 -5.99 -6.02 14.58
N GLU A 238 -5.96 -7.26 15.05
CA GLU A 238 -7.12 -8.17 15.09
C GLU A 238 -7.95 -8.04 16.37
N GLU A 239 -7.47 -7.31 17.39
CA GLU A 239 -8.16 -7.17 18.67
C GLU A 239 -9.53 -6.49 18.50
N CYS A 240 -10.53 -7.01 19.22
CA CYS A 240 -11.83 -6.37 19.32
C CYS A 240 -11.70 -5.04 20.05
N TYR A 241 -12.31 -3.97 19.51
CA TYR A 241 -12.40 -2.69 20.18
C TYR A 241 -13.86 -2.30 20.44
N PRO A 242 -14.39 -2.63 21.64
CA PRO A 242 -15.75 -2.29 22.03
C PRO A 242 -15.95 -0.76 22.03
N GLY A 243 -16.94 -0.29 21.28
CA GLY A 243 -17.35 1.12 21.26
C GLY A 243 -16.86 1.95 20.07
N ALA A 244 -15.87 1.50 19.27
CA ALA A 244 -15.68 2.13 17.95
C ALA A 244 -16.74 1.63 16.98
N LYS A 245 -17.28 2.57 16.22
CA LYS A 245 -18.11 2.28 15.06
C LYS A 245 -17.22 1.79 13.92
N VAL A 246 -17.47 0.59 13.45
CA VAL A 246 -16.75 0.00 12.31
C VAL A 246 -17.72 -0.17 11.15
N GLY A 247 -17.29 0.28 9.97
CA GLY A 247 -17.95 -0.05 8.71
C GLY A 247 -17.06 -0.96 7.87
N VAL A 248 -17.64 -1.90 7.13
CA VAL A 248 -16.91 -2.82 6.26
C VAL A 248 -17.47 -2.82 4.85
N SER A 249 -16.60 -2.67 3.86
CA SER A 249 -16.91 -2.92 2.45
C SER A 249 -16.09 -4.12 1.96
N THR A 250 -16.78 -5.10 1.38
CA THR A 250 -16.19 -6.37 0.93
C THR A 250 -16.31 -6.48 -0.59
N PHE A 251 -15.19 -6.77 -1.26
CA PHE A 251 -15.09 -6.81 -2.72
C PHE A 251 -14.70 -8.23 -3.17
N PRO A 252 -15.51 -8.92 -3.99
CA PRO A 252 -15.30 -10.34 -4.29
C PRO A 252 -13.91 -10.67 -4.83
N GLN A 253 -13.31 -9.78 -5.62
CA GLN A 253 -12.00 -10.04 -6.24
C GLN A 253 -10.79 -9.67 -5.37
N ASP A 254 -11.00 -9.18 -4.14
CA ASP A 254 -9.91 -8.99 -3.19
C ASP A 254 -9.28 -10.36 -2.81
N PHE A 255 -7.97 -10.35 -2.57
CA PHE A 255 -7.12 -11.55 -2.60
C PHE A 255 -7.06 -12.30 -1.27
N LEU A 256 -7.51 -11.72 -0.16
CA LEU A 256 -7.59 -12.36 1.16
C LEU A 256 -9.01 -12.36 1.69
N MET A 257 -9.55 -13.55 1.99
CA MET A 257 -10.84 -13.73 2.67
C MET A 257 -10.64 -14.20 4.11
N SER A 258 -11.38 -13.58 5.04
CA SER A 258 -11.51 -14.01 6.43
C SER A 258 -12.98 -14.03 6.81
N LEU A 259 -13.50 -15.19 7.21
CA LEU A 259 -14.94 -15.41 7.37
C LEU A 259 -15.45 -14.81 8.68
N GLY A 260 -16.38 -13.85 8.58
CA GLY A 260 -17.10 -13.29 9.73
C GLY A 260 -16.22 -12.55 10.74
N HIS A 261 -14.94 -12.34 10.45
CA HIS A 261 -14.01 -11.68 11.36
C HIS A 261 -14.41 -10.23 11.64
N CYS A 262 -15.11 -9.56 10.71
CA CYS A 262 -15.59 -8.20 10.92
C CYS A 262 -16.43 -8.02 12.20
N GLN A 263 -17.21 -9.03 12.58
CA GLN A 263 -18.09 -8.99 13.75
C GLN A 263 -17.31 -8.98 15.07
N THR A 264 -16.04 -9.39 15.05
CA THR A 264 -15.17 -9.42 16.22
C THR A 264 -14.31 -8.17 16.34
N LEU A 265 -14.40 -7.20 15.43
CA LEU A 265 -13.49 -6.04 15.40
C LEU A 265 -13.96 -4.86 16.24
N GLY A 266 -15.25 -4.79 16.56
CA GLY A 266 -15.87 -3.68 17.28
C GLY A 266 -17.37 -3.60 17.03
N SER A 267 -17.96 -2.42 17.21
CA SER A 267 -19.38 -2.20 16.92
C SER A 267 -19.59 -2.02 15.40
N LEU A 268 -19.91 -3.11 14.70
CA LEU A 268 -20.24 -3.09 13.28
C LEU A 268 -21.53 -2.28 13.05
N VAL A 269 -21.42 -1.12 12.41
CA VAL A 269 -22.55 -0.22 12.13
C VAL A 269 -22.87 -0.10 10.63
N PHE A 270 -22.00 -0.64 9.78
CA PHE A 270 -22.19 -0.68 8.33
C PHE A 270 -21.48 -1.92 7.78
N GLU A 271 -22.17 -2.68 6.93
CA GLU A 271 -21.58 -3.80 6.20
C GLU A 271 -22.14 -3.77 4.78
N LYS A 272 -21.26 -3.85 3.79
CA LYS A 272 -21.64 -3.94 2.39
C LYS A 272 -20.80 -4.97 1.65
N TRP A 273 -21.49 -5.89 0.99
CA TRP A 273 -20.92 -6.74 -0.04
C TRP A 273 -21.13 -6.09 -1.41
N HIS A 274 -20.09 -6.07 -2.23
CA HIS A 274 -20.14 -5.55 -3.59
C HIS A 274 -20.20 -6.68 -4.61
N ASP A 275 -20.77 -6.40 -5.78
CA ASP A 275 -20.80 -7.34 -6.92
C ASP A 275 -19.52 -7.26 -7.75
#